data_AF-A0A413USL9-F1
#
_entry.id   AF-A0A413USL9-F1
#
_cell.length_a   1.000
_cell.length_b   1.000
_cell.length_c   1.000
_cell.angle_alpha   90.00
_cell.angle_beta   90.00
_cell.angle_gamma   90.00
#
_symmetry.space_group_name_H-M   'P 1'
#
loop_
_entity.id
_entity.type
_entity.pdbx_description
1 polymer ?
#
loop_
_entity_poly.entity_id
_entity_poly.type
_entity_poly.pdbx_seq_one_letter_code
_entity_poly.pdbx_strand_id
1 'polypeptide(L)'
;MERQYRNHLSGYLHWDQLVHAEDWLLFEKNIGAYICIDEVALSRGELYTVLTNKEAHGGKGSMIAIIKGTDVHTVTSVLLKL
;
A
#
# COMPACT_ATOMS: atom_id res chain seq x y z
N MET A 1 -3.12 -20.40 7.36
CA MET A 1 -1.78 -19.94 7.81
C MET A 1 -1.73 -18.40 7.89
N GLU A 2 -2.22 -17.70 6.87
CA GLU A 2 -2.18 -16.22 6.77
C GLU A 2 -2.83 -15.48 7.95
N ARG A 3 -3.97 -15.98 8.46
CA ARG A 3 -4.64 -15.38 9.64
C ARG A 3 -3.79 -15.44 10.92
N GLN A 4 -3.05 -16.53 11.11
CA GLN A 4 -2.15 -16.66 12.25
C GLN A 4 -0.95 -15.72 12.12
N TYR A 5 -0.41 -15.60 10.90
CA TYR A 5 0.66 -14.65 10.63
C TYR A 5 0.21 -13.20 10.87
N ARG A 6 -0.94 -12.78 10.31
CA ARG A 6 -1.50 -11.43 10.51
C ARG A 6 -1.73 -11.13 11.99
N ASN A 7 -2.37 -12.05 12.73
CA ASN A 7 -2.83 -11.74 14.09
C ASN A 7 -1.74 -11.90 15.16
N HIS A 8 -0.71 -12.71 14.92
CA HIS A 8 0.25 -13.05 15.97
C HIS A 8 1.73 -12.85 15.60
N LEU A 9 2.10 -12.77 14.31
CA LEU A 9 3.50 -12.69 13.88
C LEU A 9 3.87 -11.37 13.21
N SER A 10 2.97 -10.76 12.45
CA SER A 10 3.28 -9.54 11.68
C SER A 10 3.16 -8.26 12.49
N GLY A 11 2.66 -8.32 13.72
CA GLY A 11 2.37 -7.15 14.56
C GLY A 11 1.24 -6.28 14.02
N TYR A 12 0.43 -6.77 13.08
CA TYR A 12 -0.63 -6.01 12.38
C TYR A 12 -1.53 -5.21 13.34
N LEU A 13 -1.93 -5.81 14.46
CA LEU A 13 -2.82 -5.18 15.46
C LEU A 13 -2.19 -3.99 16.20
N HIS A 14 -0.91 -3.72 16.00
CA HIS A 14 -0.18 -2.61 16.62
C HIS A 14 0.33 -1.60 15.59
N TRP A 15 -0.09 -1.70 14.33
CA TRP A 15 0.31 -0.72 13.33
C TRP A 15 -0.35 0.62 13.61
N ASP A 16 0.42 1.71 13.50
CA ASP A 16 -0.09 3.08 13.63
C ASP A 16 -1.22 3.38 12.63
N GLN A 17 -1.19 2.68 11.48
CA GLN A 17 -2.15 2.81 10.39
C GLN A 17 -3.33 1.83 10.48
N LEU A 18 -3.48 1.08 11.59
CA LEU A 18 -4.47 -0.01 11.70
C LEU A 18 -5.91 0.41 11.35
N VAL A 19 -6.31 1.64 11.71
CA VAL A 19 -7.68 2.16 11.51
C VAL A 19 -8.11 2.12 10.04
N HIS A 20 -7.17 2.29 9.11
CA HIS A 20 -7.44 2.37 7.68
C HIS A 20 -6.62 1.35 6.87
N ALA A 21 -5.86 0.47 7.53
CA ALA A 21 -4.95 -0.48 6.90
C ALA A 21 -5.62 -1.51 5.98
N GLU A 22 -6.95 -1.67 6.05
CA GLU A 22 -7.72 -2.49 5.11
C GLU A 22 -8.02 -1.78 3.79
N ASP A 23 -8.00 -0.45 3.79
CA ASP A 23 -8.31 0.39 2.64
C ASP A 23 -7.06 0.98 2.01
N TRP A 24 -6.08 1.43 2.80
CA TRP A 24 -4.83 1.97 2.28
C TRP A 24 -3.67 1.92 3.28
N LEU A 25 -2.46 1.96 2.75
CA LEU A 25 -1.21 2.04 3.51
C LEU A 25 -0.28 3.03 2.82
N LEU A 26 0.30 3.97 3.58
CA LEU A 26 1.26 4.95 3.08
C LEU A 26 2.63 4.77 3.74
N PHE A 27 3.67 4.97 2.95
CA PHE A 27 5.08 4.91 3.35
C PHE A 27 5.83 6.11 2.75
N GLU A 28 5.52 7.32 3.23
CA GLU A 28 6.08 8.60 2.74
C GLU A 28 7.61 8.60 2.66
N LYS A 29 8.28 7.94 3.61
CA LYS A 29 9.75 7.83 3.67
C LYS A 29 10.37 7.08 2.47
N ASN A 30 9.55 6.37 1.70
CA ASN A 30 10.00 5.59 0.55
C ASN A 30 9.91 6.38 -0.78
N ILE A 31 9.39 7.62 -0.76
CA ILE A 31 9.31 8.48 -1.94
C ILE A 31 10.72 8.77 -2.48
N GLY A 32 10.91 8.54 -3.77
CA GLY A 32 12.16 8.77 -4.50
C GLY A 32 11.93 9.59 -5.77
N ALA A 33 12.99 9.79 -6.55
CA ALA A 33 12.95 10.56 -7.79
C ALA A 33 12.19 9.84 -8.91
N TYR A 34 12.12 8.50 -8.85
CA TYR A 34 11.47 7.68 -9.88
C TYR A 34 10.30 6.89 -9.29
N ILE A 35 9.09 7.36 -9.53
CA ILE A 35 7.85 6.78 -9.00
C ILE A 35 7.07 6.12 -10.14
N CYS A 36 6.45 4.98 -9.85
CA CYS A 36 5.52 4.29 -10.72
C CYS A 36 4.18 4.10 -10.02
N ILE A 37 3.09 4.30 -10.76
CA ILE A 37 1.72 4.00 -10.36
C ILE A 37 1.26 2.82 -11.19
N ASP A 38 0.68 1.82 -10.55
CA ASP A 38 0.18 0.60 -11.22
C ASP A 38 -1.14 0.14 -10.63
N GLU A 39 -1.89 -0.64 -11.41
CA GLU A 39 -3.11 -1.35 -11.00
C GLU A 39 -2.80 -2.84 -10.79
N VAL A 40 -3.15 -3.36 -9.62
CA VAL A 40 -2.98 -4.78 -9.28
C VAL A 40 -4.33 -5.40 -8.97
N ALA A 41 -4.68 -6.43 -9.71
CA ALA A 41 -5.84 -7.27 -9.42
C ALA A 41 -5.43 -8.43 -8.49
N LEU A 42 -5.95 -8.42 -7.26
CA LEU A 42 -5.88 -9.55 -6.36
C LEU A 42 -7.04 -10.53 -6.62
N SER A 43 -6.95 -11.73 -6.03
CA SER A 43 -7.97 -12.75 -6.17
C SER A 43 -9.37 -12.23 -5.82
N ARG A 44 -10.41 -12.77 -6.47
CA ARG A 44 -11.82 -12.39 -6.24
C ARG A 44 -12.19 -10.97 -6.72
N GLY A 45 -11.41 -10.39 -7.62
CA GLY A 45 -11.76 -9.13 -8.30
C GLY A 45 -11.47 -7.87 -7.49
N GLU A 46 -10.68 -7.97 -6.42
CA GLU A 46 -10.24 -6.80 -5.68
C GLU A 46 -9.11 -6.10 -6.44
N LEU A 47 -9.37 -4.88 -6.90
CA LEU A 47 -8.38 -4.03 -7.55
C LEU A 47 -7.69 -3.12 -6.53
N TYR A 48 -6.42 -2.86 -6.74
CA TYR A 48 -5.63 -1.95 -5.92
C TYR A 48 -4.81 -1.03 -6.82
N THR A 49 -4.66 0.23 -6.43
CA THR A 49 -3.63 1.12 -6.95
C THR A 49 -2.40 1.03 -6.06
N VAL A 50 -1.24 0.79 -6.66
CA VAL A 50 0.04 0.68 -5.95
C VAL A 50 0.99 1.77 -6.45
N LEU A 51 1.62 2.50 -5.53
CA LEU A 51 2.73 3.39 -5.84
C LEU A 51 4.04 2.74 -5.42
N THR A 52 5.02 2.74 -6.32
CA THR A 52 6.35 2.20 -6.06
C THR A 52 7.49 3.15 -6.41
N ASN A 53 8.54 3.14 -5.59
CA ASN A 53 9.83 3.73 -5.90
C ASN A 53 10.65 2.75 -6.73
N LYS A 54 10.96 3.14 -7.96
CA LYS A 54 11.75 2.35 -8.92
C LYS A 54 13.24 2.35 -8.62
N GLU A 55 13.76 3.33 -7.87
CA GLU A 55 15.16 3.37 -7.44
C GLU A 55 15.50 2.25 -6.45
N ALA A 56 14.53 1.82 -5.66
CA ALA A 56 14.72 0.71 -4.74
C ALA A 56 14.70 -0.67 -5.43
N HIS A 57 14.52 -0.72 -6.76
CA HIS A 57 14.61 -1.93 -7.59
C HIS A 57 13.79 -3.13 -7.10
N GLY A 58 12.61 -2.88 -6.50
CA GLY A 58 11.73 -3.92 -5.94
C GLY A 58 12.16 -4.43 -4.55
N GLY A 59 13.21 -3.85 -3.97
CA GLY A 59 13.72 -4.17 -2.65
C GLY A 59 12.99 -3.44 -1.52
N LYS A 60 13.60 -3.46 -0.33
CA LYS A 60 13.10 -2.73 0.83
C LYS A 60 13.06 -1.23 0.51
N GLY A 61 11.93 -0.59 0.79
CA GLY A 61 11.71 0.82 0.48
C GLY A 61 11.12 1.07 -0.91
N SER A 62 10.78 0.03 -1.68
CA SER A 62 10.09 0.21 -2.96
C SER A 62 8.61 0.57 -2.83
N MET A 63 7.94 0.24 -1.73
CA MET A 63 6.48 0.46 -1.63
C MET A 63 6.19 1.84 -1.04
N ILE A 64 5.49 2.70 -1.77
CA ILE A 64 5.12 4.06 -1.33
C ILE A 64 3.66 4.08 -0.86
N ALA A 65 2.75 3.49 -1.65
CA ALA A 65 1.34 3.40 -1.27
C ALA A 65 0.71 2.09 -1.78
N ILE A 66 -0.23 1.56 -1.00
CA ILE A 66 -1.21 0.56 -1.46
C ILE A 66 -2.58 1.15 -1.17
N ILE A 67 -3.47 1.19 -2.16
CA ILE A 67 -4.81 1.79 -2.05
C ILE A 67 -5.80 0.82 -2.65
N LYS A 68 -6.87 0.50 -1.92
CA LYS A 68 -7.96 -0.35 -2.39
C LYS A 68 -8.80 0.41 -3.40
N GLY A 69 -9.03 -0.23 -4.54
CA GLY A 69 -9.74 0.34 -5.69
C GLY A 69 -8.84 1.15 -6.61
N THR A 70 -9.42 1.56 -7.73
CA THR A 70 -8.76 2.31 -8.82
C THR A 70 -9.50 3.58 -9.20
N ASP A 71 -10.56 3.94 -8.45
CA ASP A 71 -11.27 5.21 -8.62
C ASP A 71 -10.32 6.37 -8.32
N VAL A 72 -10.18 7.26 -9.32
CA VAL A 72 -9.35 8.46 -9.24
C VAL A 72 -9.66 9.33 -8.03
N HIS A 73 -10.93 9.43 -7.61
CA HIS A 73 -11.31 10.25 -6.45
C HIS A 73 -10.76 9.66 -5.16
N THR A 74 -10.93 8.34 -4.97
CA THR A 74 -10.40 7.61 -3.82
C THR A 74 -8.88 7.68 -3.80
N VAL A 75 -8.23 7.32 -4.91
CA VAL A 75 -6.77 7.32 -5.03
C VAL A 75 -6.20 8.72 -4.74
N THR A 76 -6.74 9.76 -5.37
CA THR A 76 -6.27 11.14 -5.14
C THR A 76 -6.48 11.57 -3.69
N SER A 77 -7.63 11.27 -3.09
CA SER A 77 -7.91 11.65 -1.69
C SER A 77 -6.95 11.02 -0.69
N VAL A 78 -6.45 9.82 -0.99
CA VAL A 78 -5.47 9.11 -0.17
C VAL A 78 -4.06 9.65 -0.45
N LEU A 79 -3.68 9.84 -1.72
CA LEU A 79 -2.37 10.37 -2.08
C LEU A 79 -2.12 11.79 -1.59
N LEU A 80 -3.17 12.61 -1.45
CA LEU A 80 -3.06 13.96 -0.85
C LEU A 80 -2.74 13.95 0.66
N LYS A 81 -2.66 12.78 1.29
CA LYS A 81 -2.23 12.62 2.69
C LYS A 81 -0.72 12.38 2.83
N LEU A 82 0.00 12.18 1.72
CA LEU A 82 1.47 12.04 1.66
C LEU A 82 2.20 13.35 1.93
#